data_AF-A0A6N9R3S4-F1
#
_entry.id   AF-A0A6N9R3S4-F1
#
_cell.length_a   1.000
_cell.length_b   1.000
_cell.length_c   1.000
_cell.angle_alpha   90.00
_cell.angle_beta   90.00
_cell.angle_gamma   90.00
#
_symmetry.space_group_name_H-M   'P 1'
#
loop_
_entity.id
_entity.type
_entity.pdbx_description
1 polymer ?
#
loop_
_entity_poly.entity_id
_entity_poly.type
_entity_poly.pdbx_seq_one_letter_code
_entity_poly.pdbx_strand_id
1 'polypeptide(L)'
;LEKVPRLKPLSAARLDQIPSSARRFLSVTERSRVVLVPVDEVVYLKAELKYITIRTVQREFLLEESLTKLEEEFGSRFVRVHRNCLVARDYIRGFERCVGDEGDAHWEVLLRDVAESLPVSRRQQFIVREIGRESQ
;
A
#
# COMPACT_ATOMS: atom_id res chain seq x y z
N LEU A 1 -34.02 -13.81 2.61
CA LEU A 1 -32.76 -14.60 2.52
C LEU A 1 -32.39 -14.71 1.04
N GLU A 2 -31.71 -13.71 0.49
CA GLU A 2 -31.31 -13.69 -0.92
C GLU A 2 -30.12 -14.61 -1.16
N LYS A 3 -30.24 -15.48 -2.17
CA LYS A 3 -29.22 -16.46 -2.55
C LYS A 3 -28.11 -15.75 -3.33
N VAL A 4 -26.91 -15.71 -2.76
CA VAL A 4 -25.70 -15.26 -3.46
C VAL A 4 -25.37 -16.28 -4.57
N PRO A 5 -25.26 -15.89 -5.85
CA PRO A 5 -25.00 -16.83 -6.92
C PRO A 5 -23.59 -17.42 -6.80
N ARG A 6 -23.50 -18.75 -6.88
CA ARG A 6 -22.22 -19.48 -6.92
C ARG A 6 -21.50 -19.17 -8.24
N LEU A 7 -20.40 -18.42 -8.16
CA LEU A 7 -19.51 -18.22 -9.29
C LEU A 7 -18.91 -19.57 -9.73
N LYS A 8 -19.02 -19.89 -11.01
CA LYS A 8 -18.37 -21.08 -11.59
C LYS A 8 -16.85 -20.85 -11.61
N PRO A 9 -16.03 -21.81 -11.14
CA PRO A 9 -14.58 -21.66 -11.20
C PRO A 9 -14.11 -21.61 -12.65
N LEU A 10 -13.16 -20.71 -12.93
CA LEU A 10 -12.46 -20.65 -14.20
C LEU A 10 -11.62 -21.93 -14.38
N SER A 11 -11.59 -22.45 -15.61
CA SER A 11 -10.81 -23.65 -15.97
C SER A 11 -9.31 -23.40 -15.83
N ALA A 12 -8.54 -24.39 -15.36
CA ALA A 12 -7.09 -24.30 -15.16
C ALA A 12 -6.32 -23.72 -16.37
N ALA A 13 -6.66 -24.14 -17.59
CA ALA A 13 -6.05 -23.64 -18.82
C ALA A 13 -6.31 -22.14 -19.12
N ARG A 14 -7.35 -21.55 -18.51
CA ARG A 14 -7.61 -20.10 -18.58
C ARG A 14 -6.87 -19.34 -17.49
N LEU A 15 -6.56 -19.96 -16.36
CA LEU A 15 -5.76 -19.35 -15.29
C LEU A 15 -4.31 -19.12 -15.74
N ASP A 16 -3.75 -20.08 -16.48
CA ASP A 16 -2.37 -20.00 -16.99
C ASP A 16 -2.17 -19.00 -18.15
N GLN A 17 -3.26 -18.53 -18.77
CA GLN A 17 -3.24 -17.59 -19.89
C GLN A 17 -3.58 -16.15 -19.50
N ILE A 18 -3.95 -15.91 -18.24
CA ILE A 18 -4.08 -14.55 -17.73
C ILE A 18 -2.63 -14.11 -17.44
N PRO A 19 -2.11 -13.03 -18.10
CA PRO A 19 -0.88 -12.43 -17.62
C PRO A 19 -1.07 -12.19 -16.13
N SER A 20 -0.12 -12.56 -15.28
CA SER A 20 -0.18 -12.36 -13.83
C SER A 20 -0.35 -10.88 -13.49
N SER A 21 -1.54 -10.34 -13.74
CA SER A 21 -1.98 -9.03 -13.36
C SER A 21 -2.09 -9.14 -11.87
N ALA A 22 -1.23 -8.39 -11.18
CA ALA A 22 -1.28 -8.21 -9.73
C ALA A 22 -2.74 -8.25 -9.26
N ARG A 23 -3.02 -9.04 -8.21
CA ARG A 23 -4.42 -9.27 -7.80
C ARG A 23 -5.09 -7.94 -7.49
N ARG A 24 -6.36 -7.79 -7.89
CA ARG A 24 -7.08 -6.52 -7.71
C ARG A 24 -7.51 -6.25 -6.26
N PHE A 25 -7.47 -7.28 -5.40
CA PHE A 25 -7.93 -7.20 -4.02
C PHE A 25 -6.95 -7.89 -3.07
N LEU A 26 -6.76 -7.30 -1.89
CA LEU A 26 -6.09 -7.93 -0.76
C LEU A 26 -7.14 -8.64 0.10
N SER A 27 -6.94 -9.93 0.37
CA SER A 27 -7.86 -10.74 1.17
C SER A 27 -7.47 -10.67 2.64
N VAL A 28 -8.28 -10.00 3.44
CA VAL A 28 -8.08 -9.82 4.89
C VAL A 28 -9.04 -10.71 5.67
N THR A 29 -8.56 -11.34 6.74
CA THR A 29 -9.41 -12.09 7.66
C THR A 29 -9.78 -11.23 8.87
N GLU A 30 -11.07 -10.88 9.01
CA GLU A 30 -11.62 -10.10 10.12
C GLU A 30 -12.74 -10.91 10.81
N ARG A 31 -12.58 -11.21 12.11
CA ARG A 31 -13.60 -11.91 12.92
C ARG A 31 -14.19 -13.16 12.22
N SER A 32 -13.31 -14.01 11.68
CA SER A 32 -13.66 -15.24 10.94
C SER A 32 -14.38 -15.02 9.61
N ARG A 33 -14.34 -13.80 9.05
CA ARG A 33 -14.85 -13.47 7.72
C ARG A 33 -13.71 -12.98 6.84
N VAL A 34 -13.81 -13.30 5.54
CA VAL A 34 -12.91 -12.74 4.54
C VAL A 34 -13.49 -11.42 4.03
N VAL A 35 -12.68 -10.37 4.09
CA VAL A 35 -12.96 -9.06 3.52
C VAL A 35 -11.99 -8.83 2.37
N LEU A 36 -12.50 -8.41 1.22
CA LEU A 36 -11.69 -8.03 0.07
C LEU A 36 -11.48 -6.53 0.09
N VAL A 37 -10.23 -6.10 0.26
CA VAL A 37 -9.84 -4.68 0.19
C VAL A 37 -9.38 -4.39 -1.23
N PRO A 38 -10.05 -3.50 -1.99
CA PRO A 38 -9.59 -3.11 -3.31
C PRO A 38 -8.20 -2.51 -3.23
N VAL A 39 -7.28 -2.97 -4.08
CA VAL A 39 -5.90 -2.45 -4.07
C VAL A 39 -5.91 -0.97 -4.39
N ASP A 40 -6.72 -0.53 -5.36
CA ASP A 40 -6.89 0.86 -5.79
C ASP A 40 -7.34 1.83 -4.68
N GLU A 41 -7.95 1.34 -3.59
CA GLU A 41 -8.32 2.14 -2.42
C GLU A 41 -7.22 2.23 -1.35
N VAL A 42 -6.13 1.49 -1.49
CA VAL A 42 -5.03 1.49 -0.52
C VAL A 42 -4.19 2.75 -0.68
N VAL A 43 -4.06 3.49 0.41
CA VAL A 43 -3.24 4.71 0.57
C VAL A 43 -1.81 4.34 0.94
N TYR A 44 -1.64 3.51 1.98
CA TYR A 44 -0.34 2.97 2.36
C TYR A 44 -0.45 1.58 3.00
N LEU A 45 0.67 0.87 2.97
CA LEU A 45 0.88 -0.40 3.67
C LEU A 45 2.01 -0.19 4.67
N LYS A 46 1.79 -0.53 5.93
CA LYS A 46 2.79 -0.37 6.99
C LYS A 46 2.94 -1.65 7.80
N ALA A 47 4.15 -2.18 7.88
CA ALA A 47 4.42 -3.36 8.68
C ALA A 47 4.55 -2.97 10.17
N GLU A 48 3.72 -3.61 10.99
CA GLU A 48 3.63 -3.43 12.44
C GLU A 48 3.52 -4.80 13.11
N LEU A 49 4.53 -5.14 13.92
CA LEU A 49 4.67 -6.45 14.55
C LEU A 49 4.60 -7.60 13.52
N LYS A 50 3.59 -8.47 13.59
CA LYS A 50 3.38 -9.62 12.69
C LYS A 50 2.44 -9.33 11.52
N TYR A 51 1.90 -8.12 11.44
CA TYR A 51 0.87 -7.73 10.47
C TYR A 51 1.34 -6.57 9.58
N ILE A 52 0.68 -6.43 8.44
CA ILE A 52 0.69 -5.22 7.64
C ILE A 52 -0.64 -4.51 7.86
N THR A 53 -0.56 -3.27 8.32
CA THR A 53 -1.69 -2.34 8.29
C THR A 53 -1.90 -1.88 6.86
N ILE A 54 -3.08 -2.17 6.32
CA ILE A 54 -3.59 -1.59 5.08
C ILE A 54 -4.40 -0.37 5.47
N ARG A 55 -3.93 0.82 5.15
CA ARG A 55 -4.71 2.05 5.29
C ARG A 55 -5.44 2.34 3.99
N THR A 56 -6.76 2.37 4.02
CA THR A 56 -7.59 3.03 2.99
C THR A 56 -7.96 4.42 3.48
N VAL A 57 -8.65 5.23 2.68
CA VAL A 57 -9.16 6.55 3.15
C VAL A 57 -10.13 6.39 4.33
N GLN A 58 -10.96 5.36 4.29
CA GLN A 58 -12.07 5.18 5.22
C GLN A 58 -11.65 4.55 6.54
N ARG A 59 -10.79 3.53 6.50
CA ARG A 59 -10.36 2.79 7.69
C ARG A 59 -9.08 1.98 7.46
N GLU A 60 -8.70 1.21 8.47
CA GLU A 60 -7.56 0.30 8.45
C GLU A 60 -7.99 -1.17 8.47
N PHE A 61 -7.12 -2.02 7.93
CA PHE A 61 -7.23 -3.47 7.94
C PHE A 61 -5.88 -4.11 8.27
N LEU A 62 -5.90 -5.36 8.72
CA LEU A 62 -4.68 -6.12 9.04
C LEU A 62 -4.48 -7.29 8.08
N LEU A 63 -3.31 -7.37 7.47
CA LEU A 63 -2.95 -8.40 6.50
C LEU A 63 -1.76 -9.23 7.01
N GLU A 64 -1.84 -10.55 6.85
CA GLU A 64 -0.75 -11.49 7.18
C GLU A 64 0.10 -11.79 5.94
N GLU A 65 0.82 -10.78 5.46
CA GLU A 65 1.76 -10.92 4.33
C GLU A 65 3.05 -10.12 4.59
N SER A 66 4.00 -10.13 3.64
CA SER A 66 5.22 -9.34 3.73
C SER A 66 5.20 -8.15 2.78
N LEU A 67 5.76 -7.03 3.20
CA LEU A 67 5.85 -5.83 2.35
C LEU A 67 6.68 -6.09 1.10
N THR A 68 7.71 -6.93 1.19
CA THR A 68 8.54 -7.28 0.04
C THR A 68 7.71 -7.98 -1.04
N LYS A 69 6.82 -8.92 -0.68
CA LYS A 69 5.93 -9.56 -1.66
C LYS A 69 4.96 -8.56 -2.29
N LEU A 70 4.39 -7.67 -1.48
CA LEU A 70 3.48 -6.63 -1.98
C LEU A 70 4.20 -5.62 -2.88
N GLU A 71 5.46 -5.30 -2.58
CA GLU A 71 6.30 -4.44 -3.42
C GLU A 71 6.64 -5.11 -4.76
N GLU A 72 7.00 -6.40 -4.76
CA GLU A 72 7.26 -7.16 -5.98
C GLU A 72 6.00 -7.27 -6.86
N GLU A 73 4.84 -7.52 -6.23
CA GLU A 73 3.56 -7.67 -6.93
C GLU A 73 3.01 -6.32 -7.46
N PHE A 74 3.15 -5.23 -6.70
CA PHE A 74 2.50 -3.95 -6.97
C PHE A 74 3.47 -2.76 -7.11
N GLY A 75 4.74 -3.00 -7.43
CA GLY A 75 5.79 -1.97 -7.43
C GLY A 75 5.59 -0.80 -8.41
N SER A 76 4.73 -0.97 -9.43
CA SER A 76 4.32 0.14 -10.29
C SER A 76 3.36 1.11 -9.58
N ARG A 77 2.57 0.63 -8.61
CA ARG A 77 1.55 1.39 -7.88
C ARG A 77 2.05 1.92 -6.54
N PHE A 78 2.92 1.17 -5.87
CA PHE A 78 3.47 1.56 -4.58
C PHE A 78 4.95 1.92 -4.68
N VAL A 79 5.38 2.85 -3.83
CA VAL A 79 6.78 3.19 -3.63
C VAL A 79 7.18 2.91 -2.18
N ARG A 80 8.37 2.34 -1.99
CA ARG A 80 8.95 2.06 -0.67
C ARG A 80 9.55 3.33 -0.07
N VAL A 81 8.85 3.92 0.90
CA VAL A 81 9.31 5.14 1.59
C VAL A 81 10.12 4.84 2.85
N HIS A 82 9.86 3.68 3.46
CA HIS A 82 10.59 3.19 4.62
C HIS A 82 10.71 1.67 4.55
N ARG A 83 11.65 1.07 5.29
CA ARG A 83 11.80 -0.40 5.33
C ARG A 83 10.53 -1.14 5.74
N ASN A 84 9.62 -0.47 6.46
CA ASN A 84 8.34 -1.00 6.90
C ASN A 84 7.14 -0.27 6.26
N CYS A 85 7.33 0.49 5.18
CA CYS A 85 6.23 1.26 4.61
C CYS A 85 6.30 1.39 3.08
N LEU A 86 5.19 1.05 2.43
CA LEU A 86 4.89 1.30 1.03
C LEU A 86 3.77 2.33 0.95
N VAL A 87 3.87 3.29 0.05
CA VAL A 87 2.85 4.32 -0.18
C VAL A 87 2.37 4.25 -1.62
N ALA A 88 1.07 4.34 -1.85
CA ALA A 88 0.53 4.39 -3.20
C ALA A 88 0.89 5.72 -3.86
N ARG A 89 1.50 5.66 -5.05
CA ARG A 89 1.98 6.84 -5.80
C ARG A 89 0.86 7.87 -6.02
N ASP A 90 -0.34 7.39 -6.34
CA ASP A 90 -1.54 8.20 -6.56
C ASP A 90 -2.09 8.86 -5.29
N TYR A 91 -1.55 8.58 -4.11
CA TYR A 91 -1.92 9.26 -2.87
C TYR A 91 -0.83 10.19 -2.35
N ILE A 92 0.31 10.29 -3.03
CA ILE A 92 1.37 11.23 -2.66
C ILE A 92 0.94 12.64 -3.06
N ARG A 93 0.80 13.52 -2.06
CA ARG A 93 0.59 14.96 -2.24
C ARG A 93 1.91 15.70 -2.46
N GLY A 94 2.97 15.23 -1.84
CA GLY A 94 4.29 15.85 -1.89
C GLY A 94 5.19 15.35 -0.77
N PHE A 95 6.29 16.06 -0.56
CA PHE A 95 7.24 15.76 0.50
C PHE A 95 7.59 17.04 1.24
N GLU A 96 7.79 16.92 2.55
CA GLU A 96 8.25 18.03 3.37
C GLU A 96 9.46 17.63 4.20
N ARG A 97 10.31 18.62 4.49
CA ARG A 97 11.47 18.43 5.35
C ARG A 97 11.11 18.92 6.74
N CYS A 98 10.96 18.00 7.66
CA CYS A 98 10.71 18.27 9.07
C CYS A 98 12.03 18.38 9.83
N VAL A 99 12.05 19.20 10.88
CA VAL A 99 13.18 19.31 11.81
C VAL A 99 12.68 18.76 13.14
N GLY A 100 13.29 17.69 13.62
CA GLY A 100 12.97 17.12 14.94
C GLY A 100 13.51 17.97 16.07
N ASP A 101 13.05 17.68 17.28
CA ASP A 101 13.38 18.45 18.50
C ASP A 101 14.90 18.48 18.81
N GLU A 102 15.65 17.47 18.37
CA GLU A 102 17.10 17.37 18.53
C GLU A 102 17.89 18.05 17.40
N GLY A 103 17.21 18.71 16.45
CA GLY A 103 17.82 19.39 15.29
C GLY A 103 18.07 18.48 14.08
N ASP A 104 17.79 17.18 14.21
CA ASP A 104 17.86 16.24 13.08
C ASP A 104 16.72 16.47 12.10
N ALA A 105 17.06 16.70 10.83
CA ALA A 105 16.06 16.89 9.78
C ALA A 105 15.76 15.58 9.05
N HIS A 106 14.47 15.24 8.92
CA HIS A 106 14.00 14.11 8.13
C HIS A 106 12.99 14.54 7.08
N TRP A 107 12.78 13.66 6.10
CA TRP A 107 11.75 13.87 5.08
C TRP A 107 10.50 13.12 5.49
N GLU A 108 9.34 13.72 5.26
CA GLU A 108 8.04 13.07 5.36
C GLU A 108 7.35 13.11 4.00
N VAL A 109 6.62 12.04 3.69
CA VAL A 109 5.68 12.02 2.57
C VAL A 109 4.33 12.51 3.07
N LEU A 110 3.80 13.51 2.37
CA LEU A 110 2.48 14.06 2.58
C LEU A 110 1.48 13.28 1.74
N LEU A 111 0.38 12.87 2.36
CA LEU A 111 -0.64 12.06 1.72
C LEU A 111 -1.89 12.88 1.38
N ARG A 112 -2.61 12.45 0.35
CA ARG A 112 -3.96 12.92 0.01
C ARG A 112 -4.98 12.09 0.80
N ASP A 113 -6.11 12.71 1.10
CA ASP A 113 -7.31 12.09 1.68
C ASP A 113 -7.15 11.45 3.08
N VAL A 114 -5.95 11.49 3.66
CA VAL A 114 -5.66 11.10 5.05
C VAL A 114 -4.82 12.20 5.72
N ALA A 115 -4.91 12.32 7.04
CA ALA A 115 -4.22 13.37 7.80
C ALA A 115 -2.77 13.00 8.13
N GLU A 116 -2.46 11.72 8.08
CA GLU A 116 -1.18 11.14 8.43
C GLU A 116 -0.11 11.51 7.40
N SER A 117 1.07 11.89 7.89
CA SER A 117 2.32 11.90 7.14
C SER A 117 3.17 10.69 7.53
N LEU A 118 4.07 10.26 6.65
CA LEU A 118 4.92 9.09 6.90
C LEU A 118 6.41 9.44 6.72
N PRO A 119 7.29 8.99 7.63
CA PRO A 119 8.70 9.29 7.51
C PRO A 119 9.34 8.54 6.34
N VAL A 120 10.11 9.27 5.54
CA VAL A 120 10.97 8.72 4.51
C VAL A 120 12.33 8.39 5.13
N SER A 121 12.72 7.12 5.04
CA SER A 121 14.01 6.71 5.61
C SER A 121 15.18 7.35 4.86
N ARG A 122 16.31 7.59 5.56
CA ARG A 122 17.55 8.09 4.93
C ARG A 122 17.94 7.32 3.66
N ARG A 123 17.77 6.00 3.66
CA ARG A 123 18.09 5.11 2.53
C ARG A 123 17.13 5.28 1.35
N GLN A 124 15.91 5.74 1.60
CA GLN A 124 14.89 5.97 0.59
C GLN A 124 14.76 7.45 0.20
N GLN A 125 15.63 8.35 0.69
CA GLN A 125 15.53 9.79 0.37
C GLN A 125 15.63 10.10 -1.13
N PHE A 126 16.17 9.19 -1.95
CA PHE A 126 16.21 9.38 -3.40
C PHE A 126 14.80 9.52 -4.00
N ILE A 127 13.78 8.90 -3.41
CA ILE A 127 12.39 8.96 -3.92
C ILE A 127 11.83 10.39 -3.91
N VAL A 128 12.29 11.24 -2.98
CA VAL A 128 11.85 12.63 -2.88
C VAL A 128 12.19 13.38 -4.15
N ARG A 129 13.37 13.09 -4.72
CA ARG A 129 13.83 13.69 -5.98
C ARG A 129 13.22 13.02 -7.20
N GLU A 130 12.99 11.72 -7.14
CA GLU A 130 12.36 10.95 -8.22
C GLU A 130 10.91 11.42 -8.44
N ILE A 131 10.08 11.32 -7.41
CA ILE A 131 8.65 11.60 -7.48
C ILE A 131 8.37 13.11 -7.47
N GLY A 132 9.19 13.89 -6.74
CA GLY A 132 9.08 15.35 -6.75
C GLY A 132 9.28 15.97 -8.13
N ARG A 133 9.98 15.30 -9.05
CA ARG A 133 10.13 15.73 -10.45
C ARG A 133 8.96 15.31 -11.34
N GLU A 134 8.26 14.22 -11.01
CA GLU A 134 7.11 13.71 -11.78
C GLU A 134 5.84 14.55 -11.55
N SER A 135 5.81 15.37 -10.50
CA SER A 135 4.68 16.22 -10.13
C SER A 135 4.78 17.67 -10.64
N GLN A 136 5.72 17.97 -11.55
CA GLN A 136 5.88 19.27 -12.22
C GLN A 136 5.28 19.30 -13.62
#